data_AF-A0A8T9PYK7-F1
#
_entry.id   AF-A0A8T9PYK7-F1
#
_cell.length_a   1.000
_cell.length_b   1.000
_cell.length_c   1.000
_cell.angle_alpha   90.00
_cell.angle_beta   90.00
_cell.angle_gamma   90.00
#
_symmetry.space_group_name_H-M   'P 1'
#
loop_
_entity.id
_entity.type
_entity.pdbx_description
1 polymer ?
#
loop_
_entity_poly.entity_id
_entity_poly.type
_entity_poly.pdbx_seq_one_letter_code
_entity_poly.pdbx_strand_id
1 'polypeptide(L)'
;MTLSLKILFVNVLVHAFFAIYSTLLTSTNHEKPVSWLVAGSIGLNVLLNVFLLPRYGAAAAALNTLLCVVFVSGGYLWLVSRRAGVAIPWGTIGRLLLAFGLLCAVFWGLQQLLNQWLLEAVGAGLAFVAILFATGVVRVAELKALRR
;
A
#
# COMPACT_ATOMS: atom_id res chain seq x y z
N MET A 1 -8.10 -20.69 -1.16
CA MET A 1 -7.01 -19.89 -1.78
C MET A 1 -7.39 -18.44 -2.04
N THR A 2 -8.59 -18.13 -2.52
CA THR A 2 -9.00 -16.75 -2.85
C THR A 2 -8.97 -15.78 -1.66
N LEU A 3 -9.28 -16.25 -0.44
CA LEU A 3 -9.25 -15.42 0.76
C LEU A 3 -7.83 -14.95 1.13
N SER A 4 -6.85 -15.85 1.16
CA SER A 4 -5.45 -15.50 1.45
C SER A 4 -4.91 -14.49 0.45
N LEU A 5 -5.23 -14.63 -0.83
CA LEU A 5 -4.84 -13.68 -1.87
C LEU A 5 -5.46 -12.30 -1.65
N LYS A 6 -6.74 -12.23 -1.30
CA LYS A 6 -7.40 -10.96 -0.96
C LYS A 6 -6.74 -10.27 0.24
N ILE A 7 -6.40 -11.03 1.28
CA ILE A 7 -5.70 -10.51 2.46
C ILE A 7 -4.31 -9.98 2.09
N LEU A 8 -3.55 -10.75 1.30
CA LEU A 8 -2.22 -10.33 0.84
C LEU A 8 -2.28 -9.11 -0.09
N PHE A 9 -3.34 -8.95 -0.88
CA PHE A 9 -3.54 -7.77 -1.69
C PHE A 9 -3.78 -6.52 -0.83
N VAL A 10 -4.60 -6.63 0.21
CA VAL A 10 -4.78 -5.55 1.22
C VAL A 10 -3.46 -5.23 1.91
N ASN A 11 -2.66 -6.25 2.20
CA ASN A 11 -1.33 -6.05 2.77
C ASN A 11 -0.42 -5.20 1.86
N VAL A 12 -0.36 -5.52 0.56
CA VAL A 12 0.40 -4.72 -0.42
C VAL A 12 -0.13 -3.29 -0.49
N LEU A 13 -1.45 -3.09 -0.44
CA LEU A 13 -2.05 -1.76 -0.42
C LEU A 13 -1.57 -0.95 0.78
N VAL A 14 -1.70 -1.47 2.00
CA VAL A 14 -1.22 -0.79 3.22
C VAL A 14 0.27 -0.49 3.11
N HIS A 15 1.07 -1.48 2.69
CA HIS A 15 2.51 -1.30 2.56
C HIS A 15 2.87 -0.19 1.56
N ALA A 16 2.20 -0.13 0.40
CA ALA A 16 2.46 0.90 -0.61
C ALA A 16 2.23 2.33 -0.10
N PHE A 17 1.22 2.55 0.76
CA PHE A 17 0.94 3.87 1.32
C PHE A 17 1.96 4.30 2.38
N PHE A 18 2.48 3.36 3.18
CA PHE A 18 3.23 3.70 4.39
C PHE A 18 4.72 3.36 4.34
N ALA A 19 5.18 2.56 3.36
CA ALA A 19 6.59 2.22 3.20
C ALA A 19 7.47 3.47 2.99
N ILE A 20 6.93 4.51 2.34
CA ILE A 20 7.66 5.77 2.09
C ILE A 20 8.12 6.46 3.39
N TYR A 21 7.38 6.30 4.49
CA TYR A 21 7.75 6.87 5.79
C TYR A 21 8.96 6.16 6.40
N SER A 22 9.15 4.86 6.14
CA SER A 22 10.37 4.15 6.50
C SER A 22 11.59 4.79 5.85
N THR A 23 11.49 5.07 4.55
CA THR A 23 12.56 5.72 3.79
C THR A 23 12.82 7.14 4.29
N LEU A 24 11.78 7.90 4.62
CA LEU A 24 11.91 9.24 5.20
C LEU A 24 12.61 9.22 6.58
N LEU A 25 12.25 8.27 7.45
CA LEU A 25 12.84 8.15 8.78
C LEU A 25 14.31 7.70 8.71
N THR A 26 14.61 6.73 7.84
CA THR A 26 15.98 6.26 7.64
C THR A 26 16.88 7.31 6.99
N SER A 27 16.35 8.14 6.08
CA SER A 27 17.11 9.25 5.48
C SER A 27 17.31 10.44 6.43
N THR A 28 16.50 10.55 7.49
CA THR A 28 16.61 11.59 8.53
C THR A 28 17.34 11.11 9.79
N ASN A 29 18.18 10.08 9.68
CA ASN A 29 19.02 9.55 10.77
C ASN A 29 18.20 8.96 11.96
N HIS A 30 17.00 8.45 11.68
CA HIS A 30 16.13 7.74 12.62
C HIS A 30 16.06 6.22 12.34
N GLU A 31 17.13 5.64 11.80
CA GLU A 31 17.22 4.24 11.43
C GLU A 31 17.13 3.30 12.64
N LYS A 32 17.74 3.65 13.78
CA LYS A 32 17.70 2.79 14.99
C LYS A 32 16.27 2.51 15.49
N PRO A 33 15.40 3.52 15.69
CA PRO A 33 13.99 3.28 16.01
C PRO A 33 13.24 2.46 14.95
N VAL A 34 13.51 2.70 13.65
CA VAL A 34 12.89 1.94 12.55
C VAL A 34 13.30 0.47 12.62
N SER A 35 14.58 0.18 12.80
CA SER A 35 15.11 -1.19 12.92
C SER A 35 14.52 -1.94 14.11
N TRP A 36 14.36 -1.28 15.27
CA TRP A 36 13.69 -1.88 16.43
C TRP A 36 12.23 -2.23 16.15
N LEU A 37 11.54 -1.37 15.41
CA LEU A 37 10.14 -1.57 15.05
C LEU A 37 9.96 -2.73 14.06
N VAL A 38 10.87 -2.84 13.08
CA VAL A 38 10.95 -3.98 12.17
C VAL A 38 11.29 -5.26 12.92
N ALA A 39 12.28 -5.23 13.83
CA ALA A 39 12.64 -6.39 14.64
C ALA A 39 11.46 -6.88 15.50
N GLY A 40 10.73 -5.95 16.14
CA GLY A 40 9.51 -6.26 16.87
C GLY A 40 8.44 -6.89 15.98
N SER A 41 8.27 -6.39 14.76
CA SER A 41 7.35 -6.99 13.78
C SER A 41 7.76 -8.39 13.35
N ILE A 42 9.06 -8.68 13.21
CA ILE A 42 9.55 -10.02 12.89
C ILE A 42 9.24 -10.97 14.05
N GLY A 43 9.52 -10.55 15.29
CA GLY A 43 9.18 -11.32 16.48
C GLY A 43 7.70 -11.63 16.57
N LEU A 44 6.84 -10.62 16.37
CA LEU A 44 5.39 -10.77 16.33
C LEU A 44 4.96 -11.76 15.23
N ASN A 45 5.53 -11.64 14.03
CA ASN A 45 5.22 -12.51 12.91
C ASN A 45 5.54 -13.98 13.22
N VAL A 46 6.73 -14.24 13.76
CA VAL A 46 7.17 -15.60 14.11
C VAL A 46 6.27 -16.18 15.19
N LEU A 47 6.00 -15.44 16.27
CA LEU A 47 5.15 -15.91 17.37
C LEU A 47 3.75 -16.25 16.87
N LEU A 48 3.11 -15.33 16.15
CA LEU A 48 1.76 -15.52 15.63
C LEU A 48 1.70 -16.67 14.62
N ASN A 49 2.72 -16.85 13.77
CA ASN A 49 2.77 -17.99 12.86
C ASN A 49 2.92 -19.32 13.62
N VAL A 50 3.79 -19.40 14.63
CA VAL A 50 3.96 -20.64 15.41
C VAL A 50 2.65 -21.06 16.09
N PHE A 51 1.86 -20.12 16.60
CA PHE A 51 0.59 -20.42 17.28
C PHE A 51 -0.61 -20.62 16.32
N LEU A 52 -0.72 -19.83 15.26
CA LEU A 52 -1.93 -19.80 14.42
C LEU A 52 -1.85 -20.73 13.20
N LEU A 53 -0.66 -20.94 12.65
CA LEU A 53 -0.46 -21.70 11.41
C LEU A 53 -0.85 -23.19 11.56
N PRO A 54 -0.60 -23.88 12.70
CA PRO A 54 -1.07 -25.25 12.91
C PRO A 54 -2.60 -25.39 12.88
N ARG A 55 -3.34 -24.33 13.25
CA ARG A 55 -4.80 -24.38 13.42
C ARG A 55 -5.58 -23.82 12.23
N TYR A 56 -5.00 -22.88 11.49
CA TYR A 56 -5.70 -22.10 10.45
C TYR A 56 -4.96 -22.05 9.10
N GLY A 57 -3.76 -22.66 9.01
CA GLY A 57 -3.02 -22.79 7.76
C GLY A 57 -2.70 -21.46 7.06
N ALA A 58 -2.80 -21.44 5.73
CA ALA A 58 -2.39 -20.31 4.90
C ALA A 58 -3.21 -19.02 5.08
N ALA A 59 -4.45 -19.11 5.58
CA ALA A 59 -5.26 -17.92 5.85
C ALA A 59 -4.72 -17.14 7.07
N ALA A 60 -4.29 -17.84 8.12
CA ALA A 60 -3.66 -17.20 9.27
C ALA A 60 -2.31 -16.58 8.93
N ALA A 61 -1.50 -17.24 8.09
CA ALA A 61 -0.22 -16.67 7.65
C ALA A 61 -0.42 -15.33 6.90
N ALA A 62 -1.41 -15.26 6.02
CA ALA A 62 -1.75 -14.02 5.30
C ALA A 62 -2.23 -12.92 6.28
N LEU A 63 -3.12 -13.27 7.22
CA LEU A 63 -3.63 -12.31 8.21
C LEU A 63 -2.52 -11.80 9.13
N ASN A 64 -1.65 -12.68 9.59
CA ASN A 64 -0.50 -12.31 10.43
C ASN A 64 0.43 -11.34 9.69
N THR A 65 0.69 -11.58 8.41
CA THR A 65 1.49 -10.67 7.58
C THR A 65 0.83 -9.29 7.48
N LEU A 66 -0.48 -9.23 7.27
CA LEU A 66 -1.23 -7.98 7.28
C LEU A 66 -1.14 -7.26 8.64
N LEU A 67 -1.32 -7.97 9.75
CA LEU A 67 -1.21 -7.40 11.10
C LEU A 67 0.18 -6.83 11.36
N CYS A 68 1.23 -7.53 10.93
CA CYS A 68 2.61 -7.05 11.03
C CYS A 68 2.82 -5.76 10.23
N VAL A 69 2.32 -5.68 8.99
CA VAL A 69 2.44 -4.46 8.19
C VAL A 69 1.63 -3.31 8.75
N VAL A 70 0.44 -3.56 9.31
CA VAL A 70 -0.35 -2.51 10.00
C VAL A 70 0.40 -2.01 11.23
N PHE A 71 0.97 -2.92 12.04
CA PHE A 71 1.79 -2.57 13.20
C PHE A 71 2.99 -1.70 12.78
N VAL A 72 3.72 -2.13 11.74
CA VAL A 72 4.89 -1.41 11.24
C VAL A 72 4.51 -0.03 10.71
N SER A 73 3.46 0.04 9.89
CA SER A 73 2.96 1.27 9.28
C SER A 73 2.47 2.28 10.32
N GLY A 74 1.71 1.81 11.32
CA GLY A 74 1.29 2.66 12.45
C GLY A 74 2.48 3.16 13.26
N GLY A 75 3.49 2.31 13.47
CA GLY A 75 4.76 2.68 14.07
C GLY A 75 5.51 3.78 13.32
N TYR A 76 5.54 3.71 11.99
CA TYR A 76 6.14 4.76 11.16
C TYR A 76 5.39 6.08 11.26
N LEU A 77 4.07 6.07 11.18
CA LEU A 77 3.27 7.29 11.33
C LEU A 77 3.47 7.94 12.70
N TRP A 78 3.50 7.12 13.75
CA TRP A 78 3.78 7.59 15.11
C TRP A 78 5.17 8.21 15.22
N LEU A 79 6.19 7.57 14.65
CA LEU A 79 7.56 8.08 14.69
C LEU A 79 7.74 9.35 13.85
N VAL A 80 7.12 9.43 12.67
CA VAL A 80 7.13 10.62 11.81
C VAL A 80 6.47 11.80 12.51
N SER A 81 5.28 11.60 13.10
CA SER A 81 4.57 12.67 13.82
C SER A 81 5.32 13.15 15.06
N ARG A 82 6.02 12.26 15.77
CA ARG A 82 6.81 12.60 16.97
C ARG A 82 8.17 13.22 16.68
N ARG A 83 8.86 12.78 15.62
CA ARG A 83 10.29 13.09 15.41
C ARG A 83 10.63 13.84 14.14
N ALA A 84 9.90 13.60 13.06
CA ALA A 84 10.19 14.23 11.76
C ALA A 84 9.45 15.56 11.58
N GLY A 85 8.36 15.81 12.34
CA GLY A 85 7.58 17.04 12.23
C GLY A 85 6.89 17.22 10.86
N VAL A 86 6.83 16.16 10.06
CA VAL A 86 6.23 16.19 8.72
C VAL A 86 4.73 15.95 8.83
N ALA A 87 3.94 16.91 8.35
CA ALA A 87 2.50 16.76 8.24
C ALA A 87 2.16 15.65 7.23
N ILE A 88 1.32 14.70 7.63
CA ILE A 88 0.84 13.64 6.75
C ILE A 88 -0.02 14.29 5.65
N PRO A 89 0.29 14.10 4.35
CA PRO A 89 -0.45 14.70 3.26
C PRO A 89 -1.77 13.95 3.01
N TRP A 90 -2.73 14.09 3.92
CA TRP A 90 -4.05 13.43 3.87
C TRP A 90 -4.79 13.66 2.54
N GLY A 91 -4.62 14.86 1.95
CA GLY A 91 -5.20 15.18 0.64
C GLY A 91 -4.63 14.31 -0.49
N THR A 92 -3.33 14.02 -0.48
CA THR A 92 -2.69 13.15 -1.48
C THR A 92 -3.09 11.70 -1.27
N ILE A 93 -3.15 11.24 -0.01
CA ILE A 93 -3.62 9.89 0.33
C ILE A 93 -5.05 9.69 -0.17
N GLY A 94 -5.95 10.66 0.07
CA GLY A 94 -7.33 10.62 -0.42
C GLY A 94 -7.43 10.55 -1.95
N ARG A 95 -6.61 11.33 -2.68
CA ARG A 95 -6.57 11.27 -4.16
C ARG A 95 -6.07 9.92 -4.67
N LEU A 96 -5.04 9.35 -4.03
CA LEU A 96 -4.51 8.03 -4.38
C LEU A 96 -5.55 6.92 -4.10
N LEU A 97 -6.25 6.99 -2.97
CA LEU A 97 -7.33 6.05 -2.65
C LEU A 97 -8.49 6.17 -3.66
N LEU A 98 -8.83 7.39 -4.07
CA LEU A 98 -9.85 7.63 -5.08
C LEU A 98 -9.41 7.09 -6.44
N ALA A 99 -8.17 7.33 -6.86
CA ALA A 99 -7.61 6.80 -8.11
C ALA A 99 -7.61 5.26 -8.12
N PHE A 100 -7.22 4.66 -6.98
CA PHE A 100 -7.28 3.22 -6.79
C PHE A 100 -8.72 2.67 -6.88
N GLY A 101 -9.67 3.31 -6.18
CA GLY A 101 -11.09 2.92 -6.23
C GLY A 101 -11.69 3.02 -7.64
N LEU A 102 -11.37 4.09 -8.38
CA LEU A 102 -11.79 4.25 -9.77
C LEU A 102 -11.17 3.17 -10.66
N LEU A 103 -9.89 2.84 -10.48
CA LEU A 103 -9.24 1.78 -11.23
C LEU A 103 -9.92 0.43 -10.99
N CYS A 104 -10.23 0.09 -9.74
CA CYS A 104 -10.97 -1.12 -9.41
C CYS A 104 -12.36 -1.14 -10.05
N ALA A 105 -13.08 0.00 -10.05
CA ALA A 105 -14.39 0.10 -10.68
C ALA A 105 -14.33 -0.08 -12.20
N VAL A 106 -13.33 0.52 -12.87
CA VAL A 106 -13.09 0.33 -14.31
C VAL A 106 -12.74 -1.12 -14.62
N PHE A 107 -11.81 -1.70 -13.87
CA PHE A 107 -11.40 -3.09 -14.07
C PHE A 107 -12.59 -4.04 -13.92
N TRP A 108 -13.41 -3.84 -12.87
CA TRP A 108 -14.63 -4.62 -12.67
C TRP A 108 -15.65 -4.42 -13.79
N GLY A 109 -15.86 -3.18 -14.27
CA GLY A 109 -16.73 -2.91 -15.41
C GLY A 109 -16.25 -3.57 -16.71
N LEU A 110 -14.95 -3.54 -16.99
CA LEU A 110 -14.35 -4.20 -18.15
C LEU A 110 -14.52 -5.73 -18.09
N GLN A 111 -14.36 -6.30 -16.89
CA GLN A 111 -14.56 -7.73 -16.65
C GLN A 111 -15.98 -8.20 -17.00
N GLN A 112 -16.99 -7.34 -16.77
CA GLN A 112 -18.39 -7.64 -17.12
C GLN A 112 -18.69 -7.53 -18.63
N LEU A 113 -17.86 -6.80 -19.39
CA LEU A 113 -18.10 -6.47 -20.80
C LEU A 113 -17.30 -7.31 -21.78
N LEU A 114 -16.01 -7.54 -21.52
CA LEU A 114 -15.07 -8.10 -22.49
C LEU A 114 -14.78 -9.58 -22.25
N ASN A 115 -14.77 -10.02 -20.98
CA ASN A 115 -14.47 -11.40 -20.57
C ASN A 115 -13.19 -11.97 -21.21
N GLN A 116 -12.20 -11.10 -21.41
CA GLN A 116 -10.91 -11.34 -22.09
C GLN A 116 -9.82 -10.64 -21.30
N TRP A 117 -9.06 -11.40 -20.52
CA TRP A 117 -8.13 -10.90 -19.51
C TRP A 117 -7.10 -9.89 -20.06
N LEU A 118 -6.61 -10.07 -21.30
CA LEU A 118 -5.60 -9.19 -21.89
C LEU A 118 -6.19 -7.82 -22.22
N LEU A 119 -7.39 -7.78 -22.79
CA LEU A 119 -8.09 -6.54 -23.13
C LEU A 119 -8.52 -5.79 -21.86
N GLU A 120 -8.93 -6.52 -20.83
CA GLU A 120 -9.24 -5.95 -19.51
C GLU A 120 -8.00 -5.30 -18.88
N ALA A 121 -6.85 -5.99 -18.89
CA ALA A 121 -5.61 -5.48 -18.33
C ALA A 121 -5.08 -4.26 -19.09
N VAL A 122 -5.05 -4.33 -20.42
CA VAL A 122 -4.61 -3.21 -21.27
C VAL A 122 -5.58 -2.04 -21.15
N GLY A 123 -6.88 -2.31 -21.20
CA GLY A 123 -7.93 -1.29 -21.06
C GLY A 123 -7.88 -0.59 -19.71
N ALA A 124 -7.71 -1.34 -18.61
CA ALA A 124 -7.54 -0.77 -17.28
C ALA A 124 -6.23 0.00 -17.12
N GLY A 125 -5.15 -0.45 -17.76
CA GLY A 125 -3.87 0.28 -17.79
C GLY A 125 -4.02 1.64 -18.48
N LEU A 126 -4.68 1.69 -19.65
CA LEU A 126 -4.97 2.94 -20.35
C LEU A 126 -5.91 3.85 -19.54
N ALA A 127 -6.95 3.27 -18.94
CA ALA A 127 -7.86 4.01 -18.09
C ALA A 127 -7.17 4.55 -16.83
N PHE A 128 -6.19 3.83 -16.27
CA PHE A 128 -5.41 4.30 -15.13
C PHE A 128 -4.67 5.60 -15.45
N VAL A 129 -4.07 5.70 -16.64
CA VAL A 129 -3.41 6.94 -17.09
C VAL A 129 -4.41 8.09 -17.10
N ALA A 130 -5.61 7.89 -17.67
CA ALA A 130 -6.65 8.91 -17.67
C ALA A 130 -7.12 9.28 -16.25
N ILE A 131 -7.28 8.29 -15.36
CA ILE A 131 -7.63 8.48 -13.95
C ILE A 131 -6.56 9.31 -13.23
N LEU A 132 -5.28 9.07 -13.46
CA LEU A 132 -4.20 9.83 -12.81
C LEU A 132 -4.25 11.31 -13.14
N PHE A 133 -4.58 11.65 -14.39
CA PHE A 133 -4.81 13.04 -14.81
C PHE A 133 -6.10 13.61 -14.23
N ALA A 134 -7.21 12.85 -14.27
CA ALA A 134 -8.51 13.29 -13.77
C ALA A 134 -8.52 13.53 -12.25
N THR A 135 -7.83 12.69 -11.49
CA THR A 135 -7.69 12.80 -10.03
C THR A 135 -6.67 13.86 -9.60
N GLY A 136 -5.93 14.45 -10.55
CA GLY A 136 -4.90 15.44 -10.28
C GLY A 136 -3.78 14.90 -9.40
N VAL A 137 -3.52 13.58 -9.47
CA VAL A 137 -2.35 12.92 -8.89
C VAL A 137 -1.11 13.30 -9.71
N VAL A 138 -1.25 13.35 -11.04
CA VAL A 138 -0.22 13.89 -11.94
C VAL A 138 -0.74 15.20 -12.53
N ARG A 139 -0.07 16.31 -12.21
CA ARG A 139 -0.40 17.60 -12.82
C ARG A 139 0.41 17.79 -14.09
N VAL A 140 -0.27 18.16 -15.18
CA VAL A 140 0.38 18.47 -16.47
C VAL A 140 1.41 19.61 -16.34
N ALA A 141 1.23 20.49 -15.35
CA ALA A 141 2.20 21.54 -15.02
C ALA A 141 3.54 21.01 -14.52
N GLU A 142 3.56 19.89 -13.78
CA GLU A 142 4.79 19.25 -13.28
C GLU A 142 5.56 18.58 -14.43
N LEU A 143 4.83 17.97 -15.38
CA LEU A 143 5.41 17.42 -16.61
C LEU A 143 6.03 18.52 -17.51
N LYS A 144 5.41 19.70 -17.57
CA LYS A 144 5.98 20.85 -18.30
C LYS A 144 7.21 21.43 -17.60
N ALA A 145 7.29 21.35 -16.27
CA ALA A 145 8.46 21.81 -15.51
C ALA A 145 9.68 20.89 -15.71
N LEU A 146 9.47 19.58 -15.84
CA LEU A 146 10.53 18.59 -16.14
C LEU A 146 11.10 18.69 -17.56
N ARG A 147 10.40 19.34 -18.49
CA ARG A 147 10.84 19.52 -19.89
C ARG A 147 11.65 20.81 -20.09
N ARG A 148 11.73 21.69 -19.08
CA ARG A 148 12.59 22.88 -19.08
C ARG A 148 13.90 22.57 -18.37
#